data_AF-A0A0P7BGS3-F1
#
_entry.id   AF-A0A0P7BGS3-F1
#
_cell.length_a   1.000
_cell.length_b   1.000
_cell.length_c   1.000
_cell.angle_alpha   90.00
_cell.angle_beta   90.00
_cell.angle_gamma   90.00
#
_symmetry.space_group_name_H-M   'P 1'
#
loop_
_entity.id
_entity.type
_entity.pdbx_description
1 polymer ?
#
loop_
_entity_poly.entity_id
_entity_poly.type
_entity_poly.pdbx_seq_one_letter_code
_entity_poly.pdbx_strand_id
1 'polypeptide(L)'
;MATTLTALPCDEKRPASTSEMSQTPFRKRADVFRLRREVEAMNYVRSHTSISVPSIFDTDMGVDDNEEGWILMERIPGRQLDEAWPKMMKAARKPIKNCPRPETVARYRSKLSDDYCITFAHADISWENILVDPTTGSVTGIVDWEMAGFWPEWWEYRKALFGSRSQPWWRDILKQIMKEHESQTEVDMDIEMF
;
A
#
# COMPACT_ATOMS: atom_id res chain seq x y z
N MET A 1 -13.82 -63.06 8.17
CA MET A 1 -13.74 -61.80 7.38
C MET A 1 -15.08 -61.11 7.44
N ALA A 2 -15.06 -59.77 7.43
CA ALA A 2 -16.15 -58.80 7.56
C ALA A 2 -16.23 -58.14 8.96
N THR A 3 -15.61 -56.96 9.07
CA THR A 3 -15.95 -55.98 10.10
C THR A 3 -16.32 -54.69 9.39
N THR A 4 -17.62 -54.42 9.38
CA THR A 4 -18.26 -53.19 8.93
C THR A 4 -17.88 -52.06 9.89
N LEU A 5 -17.35 -50.95 9.38
CA LEU A 5 -17.10 -49.74 10.16
C LEU A 5 -18.30 -48.81 10.02
N THR A 6 -19.10 -48.73 11.08
CA THR A 6 -20.22 -47.80 11.23
C THR A 6 -19.69 -46.38 11.46
N ALA A 7 -20.30 -45.41 10.77
CA ALA A 7 -20.00 -43.98 10.89
C ALA A 7 -20.27 -43.44 12.31
N LEU A 8 -19.43 -42.50 12.77
CA LEU A 8 -19.71 -41.67 13.95
C LEU A 8 -20.54 -40.44 13.55
N PRO A 9 -21.46 -39.96 14.41
CA PRO A 9 -22.39 -38.89 14.06
C PRO A 9 -21.73 -37.50 14.05
N CYS A 10 -22.31 -36.61 13.23
CA CYS A 10 -22.08 -35.17 13.26
C CYS A 10 -22.57 -34.52 14.56
N ASP A 11 -21.86 -33.45 14.91
CA ASP A 11 -22.21 -32.34 15.81
C ASP A 11 -22.28 -32.60 17.32
N GLU A 12 -21.30 -32.04 18.02
CA GLU A 12 -21.56 -31.10 19.11
C GLU A 12 -20.53 -29.96 19.03
N LYS A 13 -20.94 -28.79 18.50
CA LYS A 13 -20.16 -27.55 18.57
C LYS A 13 -20.03 -27.12 20.03
N ARG A 14 -18.89 -27.42 20.65
CA ARG A 14 -18.47 -26.78 21.90
C ARG A 14 -18.16 -25.30 21.58
N PRO A 15 -18.72 -24.31 22.31
CA PRO A 15 -18.37 -22.92 22.08
C PRO A 15 -16.91 -22.73 22.46
N ALA A 16 -16.07 -22.38 21.48
CA ALA A 16 -14.66 -22.09 21.71
C ALA A 16 -14.55 -20.96 22.73
N SER A 17 -13.88 -21.25 23.85
CA SER A 17 -13.56 -20.26 24.86
C SER A 17 -12.73 -19.13 24.25
N THR A 18 -12.97 -17.89 24.68
CA THR A 18 -12.36 -16.66 24.15
C THR A 18 -10.83 -16.60 24.24
N SER A 19 -10.17 -17.61 24.84
CA SER A 19 -8.72 -17.75 24.91
C SER A 19 -8.07 -18.55 23.76
N GLU A 20 -8.83 -19.30 22.95
CA GLU A 20 -8.25 -20.11 21.85
C GLU A 20 -8.10 -19.35 20.52
N MET A 21 -8.80 -18.23 20.34
CA MET A 21 -8.72 -17.40 19.11
C MET A 21 -7.40 -16.64 18.94
N SER A 22 -6.51 -16.68 19.95
CA SER A 22 -5.33 -15.82 20.05
C SER A 22 -4.09 -16.34 19.29
N GLN A 23 -4.11 -17.56 18.74
CA GLN A 23 -2.88 -18.21 18.24
C GLN A 23 -2.94 -18.73 16.80
N THR A 24 -4.12 -18.75 16.16
CA THR A 24 -4.19 -19.23 14.77
C THR A 24 -3.57 -18.20 13.82
N PRO A 25 -2.60 -18.60 12.97
CA PRO A 25 -2.06 -17.74 11.92
C PRO A 25 -3.17 -17.13 11.06
N PHE A 26 -2.95 -15.90 10.62
CA PHE A 26 -3.87 -15.17 9.77
C PHE A 26 -3.44 -15.30 8.31
N ARG A 27 -4.39 -15.68 7.44
CA ARG A 27 -4.16 -15.73 5.99
C ARG A 27 -4.89 -14.57 5.32
N LYS A 28 -4.13 -13.72 4.63
CA LYS A 28 -4.63 -12.63 3.77
C LYS A 28 -4.63 -13.07 2.31
N ARG A 29 -5.69 -12.75 1.55
CA ARG A 29 -5.81 -12.95 0.10
C ARG A 29 -5.98 -11.60 -0.59
N ALA A 30 -5.29 -11.40 -1.69
CA ALA A 30 -5.40 -10.24 -2.59
C ALA A 30 -4.65 -10.53 -3.90
N ASP A 31 -4.67 -9.59 -4.83
CA ASP A 31 -3.85 -9.64 -6.05
C ASP A 31 -2.35 -9.73 -5.66
N VAL A 32 -1.60 -10.58 -6.36
CA VAL A 32 -0.18 -10.83 -6.12
C VAL A 32 0.62 -9.52 -6.09
N PHE A 33 0.35 -8.60 -7.00
CA PHE A 33 0.96 -7.26 -7.01
C PHE A 33 0.90 -6.56 -5.65
N ARG A 34 -0.27 -6.60 -5.00
CA ARG A 34 -0.48 -5.96 -3.70
C ARG A 34 0.22 -6.72 -2.58
N LEU A 35 0.22 -8.05 -2.65
CA LEU A 35 0.84 -8.91 -1.64
C LEU A 35 2.36 -8.79 -1.64
N ARG A 36 3.03 -8.74 -2.81
CA ARG A 36 4.49 -8.55 -2.89
C ARG A 36 4.92 -7.25 -2.20
N ARG A 37 4.24 -6.14 -2.52
CA ARG A 37 4.51 -4.82 -1.92
C ARG A 37 4.28 -4.83 -0.41
N GLU A 38 3.24 -5.52 0.06
CA GLU A 38 2.97 -5.64 1.49
C GLU A 38 4.06 -6.44 2.22
N VAL A 39 4.54 -7.55 1.65
CA VAL A 39 5.65 -8.32 2.22
C VAL A 39 6.94 -7.50 2.29
N GLU A 40 7.28 -6.79 1.22
CA GLU A 40 8.47 -5.93 1.16
C GLU A 40 8.39 -4.81 2.21
N ALA A 41 7.25 -4.11 2.28
CA ALA A 41 7.02 -3.08 3.28
C ALA A 41 7.11 -3.62 4.71
N MET A 42 6.49 -4.77 4.99
CA MET A 42 6.59 -5.42 6.31
C MET A 42 8.03 -5.78 6.68
N ASN A 43 8.82 -6.30 5.73
CA ASN A 43 10.23 -6.61 5.95
C ASN A 43 11.07 -5.36 6.18
N TYR A 44 10.80 -4.28 5.44
CA TYR A 44 11.45 -2.99 5.62
C TYR A 44 11.14 -2.41 7.01
N VAL A 45 9.86 -2.31 7.37
CA VAL A 45 9.41 -1.77 8.66
C VAL A 45 10.02 -2.57 9.82
N ARG A 46 10.07 -3.91 9.71
CA ARG A 46 10.68 -4.78 10.72
C ARG A 46 12.18 -4.52 10.90
N SER A 47 12.89 -4.22 9.82
CA SER A 47 14.35 -4.01 9.84
C SER A 47 14.77 -2.57 10.20
N HIS A 48 13.88 -1.58 10.03
CA HIS A 48 14.22 -0.16 10.18
C HIS A 48 13.47 0.56 11.32
N THR A 49 12.52 -0.12 11.97
CA THR A 49 11.72 0.48 13.05
C THR A 49 11.54 -0.48 14.23
N SER A 50 11.10 0.07 15.36
CA SER A 50 10.69 -0.71 16.53
C SER A 50 9.20 -1.10 16.49
N ILE A 51 8.50 -0.85 15.37
CA ILE A 51 7.08 -1.17 15.21
C ILE A 51 6.95 -2.67 15.07
N SER A 52 6.14 -3.27 15.94
CA SER A 52 5.80 -4.69 15.82
C SER A 52 4.87 -4.88 14.64
N VAL A 53 5.37 -5.56 13.60
CA VAL A 53 4.59 -6.02 12.44
C VAL A 53 4.52 -7.55 12.44
N PRO A 54 3.45 -8.15 11.88
CA PRO A 54 3.31 -9.61 11.84
C PRO A 54 4.54 -10.31 11.23
N SER A 55 4.98 -11.42 11.80
CA SER A 55 5.95 -12.32 11.17
C SER A 55 5.31 -13.08 10.01
N ILE A 56 5.95 -13.13 8.85
CA ILE A 56 5.44 -13.89 7.70
C ILE A 56 5.95 -15.34 7.82
N PHE A 57 5.04 -16.30 7.77
CA PHE A 57 5.37 -17.72 7.84
C PHE A 57 5.49 -18.35 6.46
N ASP A 58 4.58 -17.98 5.55
CA ASP A 58 4.52 -18.55 4.21
C ASP A 58 3.80 -17.61 3.24
N THR A 59 4.06 -17.77 1.94
CA THR A 59 3.49 -16.93 0.88
C THR A 59 3.24 -17.74 -0.38
N ASP A 60 2.15 -17.43 -1.06
CA ASP A 60 1.86 -17.86 -2.43
C ASP A 60 1.68 -16.62 -3.29
N MET A 61 2.63 -16.42 -4.20
CA MET A 61 2.78 -15.20 -4.97
C MET A 61 2.51 -15.42 -6.47
N GLY A 62 1.79 -16.49 -6.82
CA GLY A 62 1.40 -16.79 -8.21
C GLY A 62 2.57 -16.80 -9.19
N VAL A 63 2.23 -16.80 -10.48
CA VAL A 63 3.20 -16.60 -11.58
C VAL A 63 3.06 -15.19 -12.16
N ASP A 64 1.83 -14.65 -12.20
CA ASP A 64 1.50 -13.30 -12.68
C ASP A 64 1.06 -12.39 -11.53
N ASP A 65 1.35 -11.10 -11.65
CA ASP A 65 1.00 -10.08 -10.67
C ASP A 65 -0.52 -9.80 -10.58
N ASN A 66 -1.28 -10.19 -11.62
CA ASN A 66 -2.74 -10.09 -11.67
C ASN A 66 -3.48 -11.31 -11.09
N GLU A 67 -2.75 -12.35 -10.67
CA GLU A 67 -3.36 -13.53 -10.05
C GLU A 67 -3.70 -13.25 -8.58
N GLU A 68 -4.66 -14.02 -8.05
CA GLU A 68 -4.91 -14.03 -6.61
C GLU A 68 -3.81 -14.83 -5.90
N GLY A 69 -3.17 -14.21 -4.90
CA GLY A 69 -2.20 -14.86 -4.02
C GLY A 69 -2.65 -14.87 -2.56
N TRP A 70 -1.76 -15.32 -1.68
CA TRP A 70 -1.96 -15.18 -0.24
C TRP A 70 -0.67 -15.05 0.58
N ILE A 71 -0.79 -14.42 1.74
CA ILE A 71 0.26 -14.37 2.77
C ILE A 71 -0.29 -15.02 4.04
N LEU A 72 0.46 -15.97 4.60
CA LEU A 72 0.22 -16.56 5.92
C LEU A 72 1.16 -15.92 6.94
N MET A 73 0.60 -15.30 7.97
CA MET A 73 1.37 -14.52 8.93
C MET A 73 0.89 -14.69 10.37
N GLU A 74 1.75 -14.29 11.29
CA GLU A 74 1.49 -14.20 12.72
C GLU A 74 0.23 -13.38 12.99
N ARG A 75 -0.64 -13.89 13.87
CA ARG A 75 -1.76 -13.10 14.37
C ARG A 75 -1.28 -12.24 15.52
N ILE A 76 -1.20 -10.93 15.30
CA ILE A 76 -0.88 -9.98 16.39
C ILE A 76 -2.09 -9.83 17.33
N PRO A 77 -1.95 -10.11 18.63
CA PRO A 77 -3.04 -9.93 19.59
C PRO A 77 -3.33 -8.43 19.80
N GLY A 78 -4.60 -8.04 19.71
CA GLY A 78 -4.98 -6.64 19.90
C GLY A 78 -6.42 -6.34 19.52
N ARG A 79 -6.79 -5.07 19.68
CA ARG A 79 -8.05 -4.48 19.18
C ARG A 79 -7.72 -3.39 18.17
N GLN A 80 -8.66 -3.11 17.26
CA GLN A 80 -8.51 -2.00 16.34
C GLN A 80 -8.44 -0.67 17.09
N LEU A 81 -7.72 0.30 16.51
CA LEU A 81 -7.37 1.53 17.22
C LEU A 81 -8.61 2.37 17.53
N ASP A 82 -9.56 2.47 16.62
CA ASP A 82 -10.83 3.18 16.78
C ASP A 82 -11.65 2.65 17.97
N GLU A 83 -11.70 1.34 18.16
CA GLU A 83 -12.39 0.71 19.30
C GLU A 83 -11.67 0.96 20.63
N ALA A 84 -10.33 1.00 20.60
CA ALA A 84 -9.50 1.14 21.78
C ALA A 84 -9.30 2.61 22.19
N TRP A 85 -9.20 3.53 21.23
CA TRP A 85 -8.76 4.92 21.41
C TRP A 85 -9.56 5.71 22.45
N PRO A 86 -10.92 5.67 22.46
CA PRO A 86 -11.70 6.36 23.48
C PRO A 86 -11.42 5.86 24.91
N LYS A 87 -11.01 4.59 25.04
CA LYS A 87 -10.77 3.91 26.32
C LYS A 87 -9.31 3.98 26.79
N MET A 88 -8.39 4.37 25.91
CA MET A 88 -6.96 4.46 26.22
C MET A 88 -6.60 5.71 27.04
N MET A 89 -5.78 5.53 28.08
CA MET A 89 -5.17 6.63 28.83
C MET A 89 -4.23 7.45 27.94
N LYS A 90 -4.14 8.77 28.18
CA LYS A 90 -3.31 9.69 27.37
C LYS A 90 -1.83 9.26 27.28
N ALA A 91 -1.26 8.70 28.34
CA ALA A 91 0.13 8.21 28.36
C ALA A 91 0.35 7.01 27.41
N ALA A 92 -0.63 6.12 27.29
CA ALA A 92 -0.58 4.95 26.39
C ALA A 92 -0.69 5.34 24.90
N ARG A 93 -1.12 6.58 24.60
CA ARG A 93 -1.13 7.11 23.22
C ARG A 93 0.23 7.65 22.77
N LYS A 94 1.22 7.81 23.68
CA LYS A 94 2.53 8.42 23.39
C LYS A 94 3.35 7.65 22.33
N PRO A 95 3.44 6.31 22.33
CA PRO A 95 4.17 5.57 21.29
C PRO A 95 3.57 5.75 19.90
N ILE A 96 2.24 5.82 19.79
CA ILE A 96 1.51 6.03 18.52
C ILE A 96 1.79 7.44 17.97
N LYS A 97 1.88 8.45 18.84
CA LYS A 97 2.24 9.82 18.42
C LYS A 97 3.66 9.95 17.84
N ASN A 98 4.54 9.00 18.16
CA ASN A 98 5.92 9.01 17.70
C ASN A 98 6.14 8.10 16.48
N CYS A 99 5.06 7.66 15.84
CA CYS A 99 5.08 6.84 14.64
C CYS A 99 4.22 7.53 13.55
N PRO A 100 4.83 7.96 12.42
CA PRO A 100 6.24 7.83 12.07
C PRO A 100 7.14 8.69 12.98
N ARG A 101 8.46 8.41 13.00
CA ARG A 101 9.42 9.14 13.86
C ARG A 101 9.21 10.66 13.69
N PRO A 102 8.86 11.43 14.74
CA PRO A 102 8.48 12.83 14.58
C PRO A 102 9.56 13.68 13.90
N GLU A 103 10.82 13.33 14.13
CA GLU A 103 11.99 13.96 13.49
C GLU A 103 11.99 13.73 11.97
N THR A 104 11.67 12.51 11.52
CA THR A 104 11.56 12.17 10.09
C THR A 104 10.39 12.89 9.45
N VAL A 105 9.23 12.92 10.12
CA VAL A 105 8.05 13.66 9.65
C VAL A 105 8.38 15.14 9.55
N ALA A 106 8.94 15.75 10.59
CA ALA A 106 9.31 17.16 10.60
C ALA A 106 10.34 17.50 9.52
N ARG A 107 11.33 16.62 9.28
CA ARG A 107 12.37 16.79 8.26
C ARG A 107 11.81 16.78 6.84
N TYR A 108 10.91 15.87 6.50
CA TYR A 108 10.32 15.83 5.15
C TYR A 108 9.25 16.89 4.98
N ARG A 109 8.45 17.12 6.03
CA ARG A 109 7.41 18.14 6.02
C ARG A 109 7.95 19.54 5.79
N SER A 110 9.11 19.88 6.35
CA SER A 110 9.74 21.19 6.13
C SER A 110 10.25 21.42 4.71
N LYS A 111 10.39 20.35 3.92
CA LYS A 111 10.80 20.44 2.50
C LYS A 111 9.62 20.59 1.54
N LEU A 112 8.39 20.42 2.01
CA LEU A 112 7.16 20.57 1.22
C LEU A 112 6.42 21.83 1.67
N SER A 113 6.27 22.79 0.76
CA SER A 113 5.47 24.00 1.00
C SER A 113 3.98 23.69 1.18
N ASP A 114 3.27 24.55 1.91
CA ASP A 114 1.80 24.54 2.00
C ASP A 114 1.13 25.44 0.97
N ASP A 115 1.92 26.23 0.24
CA ASP A 115 1.41 27.25 -0.69
C ASP A 115 1.12 26.68 -2.08
N TYR A 116 1.19 25.36 -2.27
CA TYR A 116 0.87 24.74 -3.55
C TYR A 116 -0.63 24.84 -3.82
N CYS A 117 -0.96 25.15 -5.08
CA CYS A 117 -2.33 25.02 -5.54
C CYS A 117 -2.74 23.56 -5.48
N ILE A 118 -3.95 23.30 -4.97
CA ILE A 118 -4.58 21.99 -5.03
C ILE A 118 -5.32 21.90 -6.36
N THR A 119 -4.85 21.01 -7.24
CA THR A 119 -5.41 20.78 -8.57
C THR A 119 -5.99 19.39 -8.67
N PHE A 120 -6.98 19.22 -9.54
CA PHE A 120 -7.44 17.88 -9.89
C PHE A 120 -6.37 17.21 -10.76
N ALA A 121 -5.91 16.04 -10.35
CA ALA A 121 -4.83 15.29 -10.98
C ALA A 121 -5.32 13.87 -11.31
N HIS A 122 -4.87 13.32 -12.43
CA HIS A 122 -5.06 11.91 -12.80
C HIS A 122 -4.27 10.98 -11.87
N ALA A 123 -3.07 11.41 -11.44
CA ALA A 123 -2.18 10.70 -10.51
C ALA A 123 -1.68 9.30 -10.96
N ASP A 124 -2.01 8.91 -12.18
CA ASP A 124 -1.44 7.77 -12.91
C ASP A 124 -1.35 8.07 -14.43
N ILE A 125 -1.03 9.32 -14.79
CA ILE A 125 -0.89 9.67 -16.20
C ILE A 125 0.35 8.99 -16.80
N SER A 126 0.13 8.22 -17.85
CA SER A 126 1.19 7.53 -18.59
C SER A 126 0.79 7.41 -20.06
N TRP A 127 1.73 7.08 -20.94
CA TRP A 127 1.44 6.91 -22.36
C TRP A 127 0.42 5.80 -22.66
N GLU A 128 0.24 4.83 -21.76
CA GLU A 128 -0.77 3.76 -21.90
C GLU A 128 -2.18 4.28 -21.65
N ASN A 129 -2.30 5.35 -20.85
CA ASN A 129 -3.56 5.94 -20.42
C ASN A 129 -4.00 7.12 -21.29
N ILE A 130 -3.25 7.43 -22.37
CA ILE A 130 -3.56 8.50 -23.32
C ILE A 130 -3.84 7.89 -24.70
N LEU A 131 -5.07 8.02 -25.16
CA LEU A 131 -5.48 7.58 -26.49
C LEU A 131 -5.28 8.72 -27.48
N VAL A 132 -4.68 8.40 -28.63
CA VAL A 132 -4.36 9.37 -29.69
C VAL A 132 -4.84 8.81 -31.03
N ASP A 133 -5.39 9.66 -31.88
CA ASP A 133 -5.64 9.33 -33.29
C ASP A 133 -4.29 9.28 -34.04
N PRO A 134 -3.88 8.12 -34.58
CA PRO A 134 -2.57 7.97 -35.22
C PRO A 134 -2.42 8.77 -36.51
N THR A 135 -3.53 9.20 -37.13
CA THR A 135 -3.51 9.97 -38.39
C THR A 135 -3.34 11.46 -38.11
N THR A 136 -3.97 11.97 -37.05
CA THR A 136 -4.01 13.41 -36.75
C THR A 136 -3.11 13.83 -35.59
N GLY A 137 -2.67 12.88 -34.76
CA GLY A 137 -1.92 13.15 -33.53
C GLY A 137 -2.76 13.76 -32.41
N SER A 138 -4.08 13.85 -32.57
CA SER A 138 -4.98 14.43 -31.57
C SER A 138 -5.26 13.47 -30.44
N VAL A 139 -5.24 13.94 -29.20
CA VAL A 139 -5.70 13.16 -28.04
C VAL A 139 -7.21 12.93 -28.18
N THR A 140 -7.60 11.66 -28.23
CA THR A 140 -9.00 11.22 -28.35
C THR A 140 -9.61 10.84 -27.01
N GLY A 141 -8.78 10.52 -26.01
CA GLY A 141 -9.24 10.21 -24.66
C GLY A 141 -8.12 10.03 -23.66
N ILE A 142 -8.47 10.18 -22.39
CA ILE A 142 -7.62 9.82 -21.24
C ILE A 142 -8.43 8.82 -20.42
N VAL A 143 -7.81 7.69 -20.07
CA VAL A 143 -8.45 6.54 -19.40
C VAL A 143 -7.74 6.20 -18.10
N ASP A 144 -8.34 5.32 -17.30
CA ASP A 144 -7.77 4.81 -16.04
C ASP A 144 -7.63 5.84 -14.90
N TRP A 145 -8.75 6.51 -14.60
CA TRP A 145 -8.84 7.55 -13.57
C TRP A 145 -8.93 7.02 -12.13
N GLU A 146 -8.59 5.77 -11.86
CA GLU A 146 -8.81 5.15 -10.54
C GLU A 146 -7.98 5.80 -9.41
N MET A 147 -6.83 6.39 -9.78
CA MET A 147 -5.94 7.11 -8.86
C MET A 147 -6.26 8.61 -8.75
N ALA A 148 -7.23 9.10 -9.54
CA ALA A 148 -7.48 10.53 -9.68
C ALA A 148 -7.99 11.16 -8.38
N GLY A 149 -7.61 12.42 -8.16
CA GLY A 149 -7.98 13.13 -6.95
C GLY A 149 -7.51 14.58 -6.94
N PHE A 150 -7.76 15.26 -5.82
CA PHE A 150 -7.27 16.62 -5.58
C PHE A 150 -5.91 16.54 -4.88
N TRP A 151 -4.86 16.93 -5.59
CA TRP A 151 -3.48 16.81 -5.16
C TRP A 151 -2.74 18.15 -5.34
N PRO A 152 -1.62 18.37 -4.65
CA PRO A 152 -0.75 19.51 -4.94
C PRO A 152 -0.32 19.53 -6.42
N GLU A 153 -0.14 20.72 -6.99
CA GLU A 153 0.19 20.92 -8.43
C GLU A 153 1.40 20.09 -8.93
N TRP A 154 2.34 19.75 -8.04
CA TRP A 154 3.53 18.96 -8.38
C TRP A 154 3.28 17.46 -8.51
N TRP A 155 2.15 16.96 -8.01
CA TRP A 155 1.87 15.53 -7.87
C TRP A 155 1.77 14.82 -9.22
N GLU A 156 1.11 15.44 -10.21
CA GLU A 156 0.96 14.84 -11.54
C GLU A 156 2.33 14.59 -12.20
N TYR A 157 3.22 15.58 -12.15
CA TYR A 157 4.57 15.47 -12.72
C TYR A 157 5.35 14.34 -12.04
N ARG A 158 5.26 14.25 -10.70
CA ARG A 158 5.93 13.20 -9.93
C ARG A 158 5.44 11.80 -10.32
N LYS A 159 4.13 11.59 -10.43
CA LYS A 159 3.56 10.28 -10.78
C LYS A 159 3.81 9.91 -12.25
N ALA A 160 3.80 10.89 -13.16
CA ALA A 160 4.11 10.67 -14.56
C ALA A 160 5.58 10.23 -14.80
N LEU A 161 6.52 10.74 -14.00
CA LEU A 161 7.95 10.47 -14.14
C LEU A 161 8.40 9.09 -13.63
N PHE A 162 8.01 8.71 -12.41
CA PHE A 162 8.51 7.49 -11.77
C PHE A 162 7.37 6.61 -11.25
N GLY A 163 6.93 5.71 -12.12
CA GLY A 163 6.24 4.46 -11.80
C GLY A 163 6.99 3.26 -12.39
N SER A 164 6.39 2.06 -12.36
CA SER A 164 6.93 0.85 -13.01
C SER A 164 7.18 1.02 -14.51
N ARG A 165 6.58 2.05 -15.11
CA ARG A 165 6.58 2.40 -16.53
C ARG A 165 7.47 3.63 -16.78
N SER A 166 8.72 3.65 -16.33
CA SER A 166 9.58 4.82 -16.55
C SER A 166 10.49 4.63 -17.78
N GLN A 167 10.23 5.38 -18.86
CA GLN A 167 10.94 5.26 -20.15
C GLN A 167 11.66 6.57 -20.54
N PRO A 168 12.89 6.53 -21.09
CA PRO A 168 13.64 7.73 -21.46
C PRO A 168 12.86 8.71 -22.36
N TRP A 169 12.28 8.19 -23.45
CA TRP A 169 11.52 9.01 -24.40
C TRP A 169 10.29 9.69 -23.78
N TRP A 170 9.64 9.04 -22.81
CA TRP A 170 8.49 9.59 -22.10
C TRP A 170 8.91 10.72 -21.16
N ARG A 171 10.02 10.55 -20.44
CA ARG A 171 10.59 11.61 -19.59
C ARG A 171 10.93 12.85 -20.41
N ASP A 172 11.49 12.66 -21.60
CA ASP A 172 11.81 13.77 -22.50
C ASP A 172 10.55 14.53 -22.95
N ILE A 173 9.43 13.84 -23.18
CA ILE A 173 8.14 14.48 -23.46
C ILE A 173 7.66 15.24 -22.22
N LEU A 174 7.62 14.61 -21.05
CA LEU A 174 7.14 15.26 -19.81
C LEU A 174 7.88 16.56 -19.51
N LYS A 175 9.20 16.59 -19.70
CA LYS A 175 10.02 17.80 -19.55
C LYS A 175 9.65 18.93 -20.51
N GLN A 176 9.07 18.61 -21.66
CA GLN A 176 8.62 19.60 -22.64
C GLN A 176 7.22 20.14 -22.33
N ILE A 177 6.34 19.32 -21.74
CA ILE A 177 4.92 19.64 -21.59
C ILE A 177 4.50 19.99 -20.16
N MET A 178 5.26 19.59 -19.15
CA MET A 178 4.94 19.82 -17.73
C MET A 178 5.98 20.72 -17.06
N LYS A 179 5.52 21.46 -16.05
CA LYS A 179 6.41 22.21 -15.16
C LYS A 179 7.19 21.22 -14.28
N GLU A 180 8.50 21.38 -14.24
CA GLU A 180 9.36 20.50 -13.46
C GLU A 180 9.27 20.81 -11.95
N HIS A 181 9.18 19.76 -11.15
CA HIS A 181 9.08 19.82 -9.69
C HIS A 181 10.11 18.88 -9.04
N GLU A 182 11.39 19.02 -9.43
CA GLU A 182 12.48 18.12 -9.03
C GLU A 182 12.61 17.99 -7.50
N SER A 183 12.65 19.11 -6.77
CA SER A 183 12.79 19.07 -5.31
C SER A 183 11.65 18.35 -4.58
N GLN A 184 10.39 18.54 -5.01
CA GLN A 184 9.24 17.82 -4.44
C GLN A 184 9.31 16.35 -4.82
N THR A 185 9.76 16.07 -6.04
CA THR A 185 9.90 14.70 -6.56
C THR A 185 10.95 13.91 -5.79
N GLU A 186 12.11 14.51 -5.50
CA GLU A 186 13.15 13.91 -4.67
C GLU A 186 12.66 13.62 -3.26
N VAL A 187 11.94 14.56 -2.65
CA VAL A 187 11.36 14.38 -1.32
C VAL A 187 10.35 13.24 -1.30
N ASP A 188 9.49 13.15 -2.31
CA ASP A 188 8.52 12.07 -2.43
C ASP A 188 9.18 10.72 -2.73
N MET A 189 10.21 10.66 -3.57
CA MET A 189 11.03 9.45 -3.77
C MET A 189 11.69 8.99 -2.48
N ASP A 190 12.28 9.91 -1.71
CA ASP A 190 12.83 9.61 -0.39
C ASP A 190 11.76 9.01 0.53
N ILE A 191 10.52 9.53 0.49
CA ILE A 191 9.40 9.05 1.29
C ILE A 191 8.94 7.65 0.84
N GLU A 192 8.83 7.41 -0.47
CA GLU A 192 8.44 6.10 -1.04
C GLU A 192 9.48 4.99 -0.78
N MET A 193 10.73 5.35 -0.45
CA MET A 193 11.81 4.42 -0.10
C MET A 193 11.85 4.03 1.40
N PHE A 194 10.83 4.40 2.18
CA PHE A 194 10.56 3.88 3.54
C PHE A 194 9.40 2.87 3.55
#